data_AF-A0AAV6VHG7-F1
#
_entry.id   AF-A0AAV6VHG7-F1
#
_cell.length_a   1.000
_cell.length_b   1.000
_cell.length_c   1.000
_cell.angle_alpha   90.00
_cell.angle_beta   90.00
_cell.angle_gamma   90.00
#
_symmetry.space_group_name_H-M   'P 1'
#
loop_
_entity.id
_entity.type
_entity.pdbx_description
1 polymer ?
#
loop_
_entity_poly.entity_id
_entity_poly.type
_entity_poly.pdbx_seq_one_letter_code
_entity_poly.pdbx_strand_id
1 'polypeptide(L)'
;MGKPLSFLSHPLIGKSDMYRMNKLSFEDMLKEPDFEFDIKGSDVIVFLHIQKTGGTAFGKHLVKNLALEQPCSCKKGRKKCKCSRPHSEDKLWLFSRYSTGWKCGLHADWTELTNCVDSAMDQTERKSSKRRYFYISLLRDPISRFLSEYKHVQRGATWKTARHLCGGRLPTKEELPSCFDGKDWSDVTLEQFLSCKSNLAMNRQTRMLADLTLVGCYNETVMTKRQREVMMLASAKQNLQRMAFFGLCEFQKLTQYLFENTFHLQFLQPFQQLNETRSSATLAEISKEDLQRVKDLNRLDLELYNFAKSLLMQRFTQLKKSNVNYEIEMEGQRIIDQIFESDT
;
A
#
# COMPACT_ATOMS: atom_id res chain seq x y z
N MET A 1 28.12 -27.88 12.36
CA MET A 1 28.13 -26.49 12.85
C MET A 1 28.13 -25.56 11.63
N GLY A 2 26.96 -25.09 11.22
CA GLY A 2 26.79 -24.26 10.02
C GLY A 2 27.07 -22.79 10.31
N LYS A 3 27.93 -22.16 9.51
CA LYS A 3 28.22 -20.72 9.60
C LYS A 3 26.96 -19.90 9.25
N PRO A 4 26.70 -18.77 9.93
CA PRO A 4 25.59 -17.88 9.59
C PRO A 4 25.86 -17.21 8.23
N LEU A 5 24.87 -17.24 7.36
CA LEU A 5 24.90 -16.55 6.06
C LEU A 5 24.82 -15.03 6.29
N SER A 6 25.96 -14.33 6.25
CA SER A 6 26.01 -12.88 6.27
C SER A 6 25.68 -12.30 4.89
N PHE A 7 24.39 -12.13 4.58
CA PHE A 7 23.94 -11.50 3.32
C PHE A 7 24.00 -9.95 3.33
N LEU A 8 24.69 -9.34 4.30
CA LEU A 8 24.70 -7.88 4.47
C LEU A 8 25.83 -7.14 3.73
N SER A 9 26.68 -7.81 2.95
CA SER A 9 27.83 -7.20 2.29
C SER A 9 27.74 -7.20 0.75
N HIS A 10 26.58 -6.83 0.19
CA HIS A 10 26.53 -6.52 -1.24
C HIS A 10 26.90 -5.05 -1.52
N PRO A 11 27.91 -4.78 -2.37
CA PRO A 11 28.48 -3.44 -2.56
C PRO A 11 27.56 -2.42 -3.29
N LEU A 12 26.33 -2.81 -3.66
CA LEU A 12 25.32 -1.91 -4.21
C LEU A 12 24.54 -1.11 -3.14
N ILE A 13 24.71 -1.42 -1.85
CA ILE A 13 24.01 -0.74 -0.75
C ILE A 13 24.54 0.70 -0.53
N GLY A 14 25.79 1.00 -0.91
CA GLY A 14 26.49 2.25 -0.56
C GLY A 14 25.99 3.53 -1.24
N LYS A 15 25.20 3.44 -2.33
CA LYS A 15 24.54 4.62 -2.94
C LYS A 15 23.10 4.84 -2.45
N SER A 16 22.53 3.90 -1.71
CA SER A 16 21.13 3.95 -1.25
C SER A 16 20.92 4.84 -0.02
N ASP A 17 21.98 5.11 0.76
CA ASP A 17 21.86 5.85 2.02
C ASP A 17 21.59 7.35 1.83
N MET A 18 21.98 7.95 0.70
CA MET A 18 21.65 9.35 0.41
C MET A 18 20.15 9.56 0.10
N TYR A 19 19.46 8.51 -0.39
CA TYR A 19 18.01 8.50 -0.65
C TYR A 19 17.18 8.01 0.55
N ARG A 20 17.81 7.53 1.63
CA ARG A 20 17.12 7.15 2.88
C ARG A 20 16.68 8.35 3.72
N MET A 21 17.36 9.50 3.59
CA MET A 21 17.15 10.67 4.46
C MET A 21 15.82 11.42 4.27
N ASN A 22 15.05 11.13 3.20
CA ASN A 22 13.83 11.85 2.88
C ASN A 22 12.54 11.02 3.10
N LYS A 23 12.61 9.81 3.66
CA LYS A 23 11.43 8.99 3.97
C LYS A 23 11.27 8.88 5.48
N LEU A 24 10.13 9.30 6.01
CA LEU A 24 9.85 9.21 7.44
C LEU A 24 8.96 8.02 7.76
N SER A 25 9.35 7.28 8.80
CA SER A 25 8.59 6.16 9.34
C SER A 25 7.73 6.57 10.53
N PHE A 26 6.75 5.74 10.87
CA PHE A 26 5.95 5.91 12.08
C PHE A 26 6.80 6.01 13.35
N GLU A 27 7.87 5.21 13.45
CA GLU A 27 8.77 5.24 14.62
C GLU A 27 9.58 6.53 14.69
N ASP A 28 9.94 7.13 13.56
CA ASP A 28 10.62 8.43 13.53
C ASP A 28 9.69 9.53 14.03
N MET A 29 8.43 9.51 13.59
CA MET A 29 7.40 10.46 13.99
C MET A 29 7.05 10.36 15.48
N LEU A 30 7.02 9.16 16.07
CA LEU A 30 6.79 8.99 17.50
C LEU A 30 7.96 9.45 18.38
N LYS A 31 9.20 9.47 17.85
CA LYS A 31 10.39 9.87 18.62
C LYS A 31 10.56 11.40 18.66
N GLU A 32 9.92 12.11 17.75
CA GLU A 32 9.92 13.58 17.68
C GLU A 32 8.65 14.11 18.38
N PRO A 33 8.75 14.61 19.64
CA PRO A 33 7.57 14.97 20.43
C PRO A 33 6.69 16.05 19.79
N ASP A 34 7.32 16.97 19.05
CA ASP A 34 6.67 18.07 18.34
C ASP A 34 6.52 17.77 16.84
N PHE A 35 6.52 16.49 16.44
CA PHE A 35 6.32 16.15 15.03
C PHE A 35 4.93 16.60 14.58
N GLU A 36 4.91 17.42 13.53
CA GLU A 36 3.69 17.77 12.81
C GLU A 36 3.94 17.59 11.31
N PHE A 37 2.92 17.08 10.60
CA PHE A 37 2.94 17.07 9.14
C PHE A 37 2.83 18.50 8.62
N ASP A 38 3.93 19.03 8.10
CA ASP A 38 3.99 20.41 7.63
C ASP A 38 3.44 20.53 6.20
N ILE A 39 2.11 20.62 6.12
CA ILE A 39 1.38 20.81 4.86
C ILE A 39 1.77 22.12 4.16
N LYS A 40 2.17 23.16 4.90
CA LYS A 40 2.58 24.47 4.36
C LYS A 40 4.01 24.44 3.81
N GLY A 41 4.88 23.64 4.40
CA GLY A 41 6.28 23.48 4.00
C GLY A 41 6.48 22.54 2.82
N SER A 42 7.23 21.46 3.04
CA SER A 42 7.73 20.58 1.96
C SER A 42 7.30 19.11 2.08
N ASP A 43 6.44 18.81 3.05
CA ASP A 43 6.04 17.43 3.33
C ASP A 43 5.04 16.92 2.30
N VAL A 44 5.20 15.66 1.89
CA VAL A 44 4.37 15.03 0.87
C VAL A 44 3.92 13.65 1.32
N ILE A 45 2.60 13.45 1.42
CA ILE A 45 2.03 12.11 1.58
C ILE A 45 2.05 11.40 0.22
N VAL A 46 2.56 10.17 0.19
CA VAL A 46 2.61 9.32 -1.01
C VAL A 46 1.74 8.10 -0.80
N PHE A 47 0.63 8.01 -1.51
CA PHE A 47 -0.29 6.87 -1.39
C PHE A 47 0.03 5.76 -2.41
N LEU A 48 0.66 4.69 -1.92
CA LEU A 48 0.83 3.43 -2.66
C LEU A 48 -0.48 2.66 -2.66
N HIS A 49 -1.19 2.67 -3.79
CA HIS A 49 -2.49 2.03 -3.92
C HIS A 49 -2.35 0.62 -4.51
N ILE A 50 -2.41 -0.41 -3.66
CA ILE A 50 -2.47 -1.81 -4.07
C ILE A 50 -3.87 -2.14 -4.60
N GLN A 51 -3.98 -2.92 -5.67
CA GLN A 51 -5.27 -3.31 -6.22
C GLN A 51 -6.11 -4.05 -5.17
N LYS A 52 -7.38 -3.65 -5.08
CA LYS A 52 -8.45 -4.32 -4.32
C LYS A 52 -8.31 -4.27 -2.79
N THR A 53 -7.53 -3.33 -2.27
CA THR A 53 -7.38 -3.09 -0.82
C THR A 53 -8.24 -1.94 -0.28
N GLY A 54 -9.35 -1.60 -0.95
CA GLY A 54 -10.20 -0.47 -0.56
C GLY A 54 -9.64 0.92 -0.89
N GLY A 55 -8.48 1.01 -1.54
CA GLY A 55 -7.81 2.29 -1.85
C GLY A 55 -8.59 3.27 -2.73
N THR A 56 -9.65 2.83 -3.41
CA THR A 56 -10.58 3.76 -4.10
C THR A 56 -11.40 4.60 -3.12
N ALA A 57 -11.85 4.02 -2.00
CA ALA A 57 -12.58 4.75 -0.97
C ALA A 57 -11.62 5.62 -0.14
N PHE A 58 -10.53 5.03 0.34
CA PHE A 58 -9.52 5.76 1.13
C PHE A 58 -8.88 6.92 0.35
N GLY A 59 -8.51 6.70 -0.91
CA GLY A 59 -8.00 7.78 -1.75
C GLY A 59 -9.00 8.92 -1.94
N LYS A 60 -10.32 8.66 -1.92
CA LYS A 60 -11.34 9.72 -1.92
C LYS A 60 -11.39 10.45 -0.58
N HIS A 61 -11.24 9.75 0.54
CA HIS A 61 -11.14 10.40 1.84
C HIS A 61 -9.98 11.39 1.89
N LEU A 62 -8.80 11.01 1.37
CA LEU A 62 -7.62 11.89 1.31
C LEU A 62 -7.85 13.18 0.52
N VAL A 63 -8.66 13.16 -0.55
CA VAL A 63 -8.88 14.34 -1.41
C VAL A 63 -10.17 15.10 -1.16
N LYS A 64 -11.10 14.57 -0.37
CA LYS A 64 -12.45 15.15 -0.19
C LYS A 64 -12.94 15.22 1.25
N ASN A 65 -12.29 14.50 2.17
CA ASN A 65 -12.81 14.31 3.51
C ASN A 65 -11.84 14.77 4.60
N LEU A 66 -10.69 15.37 4.27
CA LEU A 66 -9.79 15.95 5.27
C LEU A 66 -10.23 17.38 5.59
N ALA A 67 -10.25 17.71 6.88
CA ALA A 67 -10.43 19.07 7.37
C ALA A 67 -9.12 19.84 7.17
N LEU A 68 -9.04 20.64 6.11
CA LEU A 68 -7.85 21.39 5.72
C LEU A 68 -8.19 22.88 5.63
N GLU A 69 -7.23 23.75 5.99
CA GLU A 69 -7.31 25.20 5.77
C GLU A 69 -7.64 25.50 4.29
N GLN A 70 -6.95 24.79 3.37
CA GLN A 70 -7.23 24.82 1.94
C GLN A 70 -7.58 23.40 1.44
N PRO A 71 -8.86 23.08 1.25
CA PRO A 71 -9.29 21.79 0.70
C PRO A 71 -8.80 21.56 -0.74
N CYS A 72 -8.69 20.29 -1.14
CA CYS A 72 -8.37 19.99 -2.54
C CYS A 72 -9.49 20.46 -3.49
N SER A 73 -9.10 21.09 -4.61
CA SER A 73 -10.04 21.50 -5.65
C SER A 73 -10.40 20.33 -6.58
N CYS A 74 -11.60 19.76 -6.38
CA CYS A 74 -12.12 18.65 -7.18
C CYS A 74 -13.23 19.11 -8.16
N LYS A 75 -12.91 19.23 -9.45
CA LYS A 75 -13.91 19.62 -10.47
C LYS A 75 -14.84 18.44 -10.83
N LYS A 76 -16.15 18.69 -10.93
CA LYS A 76 -17.15 17.68 -11.37
C LYS A 76 -16.74 17.10 -12.74
N GLY A 77 -16.87 15.78 -12.90
CA GLY A 77 -16.45 15.05 -14.11
C GLY A 77 -14.96 14.77 -14.22
N ARG A 78 -14.08 15.43 -13.45
CA ARG A 78 -12.65 15.11 -13.41
C ARG A 78 -12.34 14.11 -12.31
N LYS A 79 -11.58 13.06 -12.65
CA LYS A 79 -11.11 12.06 -11.68
C LYS A 79 -10.04 12.63 -10.73
N LYS A 80 -9.28 13.63 -11.17
CA LYS A 80 -8.15 14.21 -10.45
C LYS A 80 -8.54 15.54 -9.79
N CYS A 81 -8.20 15.69 -8.52
CA CYS A 81 -8.31 16.91 -7.74
C CYS A 81 -6.95 17.62 -7.67
N LYS A 82 -6.95 18.94 -7.46
CA LYS A 82 -5.74 19.71 -7.20
C LYS A 82 -5.58 19.86 -5.68
N CYS A 83 -4.60 19.19 -5.10
CA CYS A 83 -4.31 19.24 -3.65
C CYS A 83 -3.08 20.11 -3.41
N SER A 84 -3.29 21.42 -3.56
CA SER A 84 -2.26 22.43 -3.38
C SER A 84 -1.99 22.70 -1.91
N ARG A 85 -0.78 23.18 -1.59
CA ARG A 85 -0.45 23.68 -0.25
C ARG A 85 -1.19 24.99 0.03
N PRO A 86 -1.48 25.32 1.30
CA PRO A 86 -1.95 26.65 1.66
C PRO A 86 -1.01 27.72 1.13
N HIS A 87 -1.57 28.79 0.57
CA HIS A 87 -0.85 29.93 -0.01
C HIS A 87 0.07 29.61 -1.21
N SER A 88 -0.02 28.41 -1.79
CA SER A 88 0.79 28.04 -2.95
C SER A 88 0.02 27.15 -3.92
N GLU A 89 -0.48 27.76 -4.99
CA GLU A 89 -1.26 27.07 -6.02
C GLU A 89 -0.45 26.04 -6.84
N ASP A 90 0.87 26.14 -6.90
CA ASP A 90 1.69 25.30 -7.79
C ASP A 90 2.44 24.17 -7.07
N LYS A 91 2.33 24.10 -5.74
CA LYS A 91 2.98 23.06 -4.93
C LYS A 91 1.96 22.12 -4.34
N LEU A 92 2.26 20.82 -4.36
CA LEU A 92 1.35 19.77 -3.93
C LEU A 92 1.86 19.13 -2.64
N TRP A 93 0.94 18.75 -1.76
CA TRP A 93 1.24 18.00 -0.51
C TRP A 93 0.84 16.52 -0.60
N LEU A 94 0.15 16.11 -1.66
CA LEU A 94 -0.33 14.73 -1.83
C LEU A 94 0.06 14.16 -3.20
N PHE A 95 0.78 13.05 -3.20
CA PHE A 95 1.05 12.22 -4.38
C PHE A 95 0.16 10.97 -4.36
N SER A 96 -0.84 10.94 -5.23
CA SER A 96 -1.82 9.84 -5.30
C SER A 96 -2.52 9.79 -6.66
N ARG A 97 -3.22 8.69 -6.93
CA ARG A 97 -4.13 8.55 -8.07
C ARG A 97 -5.08 9.76 -8.24
N TYR A 98 -5.63 10.27 -7.14
CA TYR A 98 -6.64 11.32 -7.19
C TYR A 98 -6.09 12.74 -7.06
N SER A 99 -4.77 12.92 -6.88
CA SER A 99 -4.12 14.24 -6.84
C SER A 99 -3.17 14.46 -8.02
N THR A 100 -2.14 13.62 -8.15
CA THR A 100 -1.12 13.71 -9.22
C THR A 100 -1.47 12.82 -10.41
N GLY A 101 -2.30 11.80 -10.20
CA GLY A 101 -2.58 10.77 -11.19
C GLY A 101 -1.51 9.67 -11.14
N TRP A 102 -1.42 8.88 -12.21
CA TRP A 102 -0.47 7.77 -12.31
C TRP A 102 0.88 8.21 -12.87
N LYS A 103 1.48 9.26 -12.28
CA LYS A 103 2.73 9.86 -12.77
C LYS A 103 3.90 8.86 -12.81
N CYS A 104 3.96 7.95 -11.84
CA CYS A 104 4.98 6.91 -11.76
C CYS A 104 4.57 5.56 -12.37
N GLY A 105 3.42 5.49 -13.04
CA GLY A 105 2.86 4.23 -13.56
C GLY A 105 1.52 3.90 -12.91
N LEU A 106 0.69 3.14 -13.65
CA LEU A 106 -0.60 2.67 -13.17
C LEU A 106 -0.38 1.68 -12.01
N HIS A 107 -0.90 2.01 -10.83
CA HIS A 107 -0.67 1.22 -9.61
C HIS A 107 0.82 0.99 -9.31
N ALA A 108 1.62 2.05 -9.47
CA ALA A 108 3.05 2.02 -9.17
C ALA A 108 3.31 1.43 -7.78
N ASP A 109 4.18 0.43 -7.72
CA ASP A 109 4.54 -0.27 -6.49
C ASP A 109 5.65 0.44 -5.70
N TRP A 110 6.12 -0.17 -4.61
CA TRP A 110 7.19 0.40 -3.77
C TRP A 110 8.46 0.65 -4.58
N THR A 111 8.85 -0.30 -5.42
CA THR A 111 10.04 -0.19 -6.27
C THR A 111 9.88 0.97 -7.26
N GLU A 112 8.73 1.08 -7.91
CA GLU A 112 8.46 2.17 -8.86
C GLU A 112 8.39 3.54 -8.18
N LEU A 113 7.60 3.67 -7.11
CA LEU A 113 7.37 4.96 -6.44
C LEU A 113 8.64 5.50 -5.79
N THR A 114 9.42 4.66 -5.13
CA THR A 114 10.63 5.11 -4.44
C THR A 114 11.74 5.57 -5.38
N ASN A 115 11.69 5.17 -6.64
CA ASN A 115 12.62 5.60 -7.69
C ASN A 115 12.07 6.74 -8.58
N CYS A 116 10.80 7.15 -8.40
CA CYS A 116 10.15 8.08 -9.34
C CYS A 116 9.53 9.33 -8.70
N VAL A 117 8.99 9.23 -7.48
CA VAL A 117 8.13 10.29 -6.91
C VAL A 117 8.82 11.65 -6.85
N ASP A 118 10.09 11.70 -6.43
CA ASP A 118 10.84 12.95 -6.30
C ASP A 118 10.98 13.68 -7.64
N SER A 119 11.49 12.98 -8.66
CA SER A 119 11.57 13.53 -10.02
C SER A 119 10.20 13.90 -10.59
N ALA A 120 9.15 13.10 -10.32
CA ALA A 120 7.81 13.39 -10.81
C ALA A 120 7.20 14.63 -10.14
N MET A 121 7.52 14.89 -8.87
CA MET A 121 7.12 16.11 -8.16
C MET A 121 7.86 17.32 -8.72
N ASP A 122 9.18 17.24 -8.91
CA ASP A 122 9.99 18.31 -9.50
C ASP A 122 9.49 18.72 -10.89
N GLN A 123 9.17 17.74 -11.75
CA GLN A 123 8.58 18.01 -13.07
C GLN A 123 7.18 18.64 -12.98
N THR A 124 6.39 18.26 -11.98
CA THR A 124 5.03 18.77 -11.80
C THR A 124 5.04 20.21 -11.27
N GLU A 125 5.92 20.51 -10.32
CA GLU A 125 6.07 21.83 -9.69
C GLU A 125 7.05 22.75 -10.45
N ARG A 126 7.69 22.24 -11.52
CA ARG A 126 8.71 22.93 -12.34
C ARG A 126 9.86 23.50 -11.51
N LYS A 127 10.12 22.92 -10.35
CA LYS A 127 11.14 23.38 -9.40
C LYS A 127 11.62 22.21 -8.56
N SER A 128 12.93 22.09 -8.42
CA SER A 128 13.52 21.16 -7.47
C SER A 128 13.39 21.69 -6.05
N SER A 129 12.93 20.84 -5.13
CA SER A 129 12.78 21.17 -3.72
C SER A 129 13.15 19.96 -2.87
N LYS A 130 13.84 20.18 -1.75
CA LYS A 130 14.04 19.14 -0.75
C LYS A 130 12.69 18.88 -0.08
N ARG A 131 12.18 17.64 -0.16
CA ARG A 131 10.89 17.23 0.41
C ARG A 131 11.07 16.04 1.36
N ARG A 132 10.19 15.95 2.35
CA ARG A 132 10.02 14.74 3.17
C ARG A 132 8.83 13.95 2.64
N TYR A 133 9.00 12.65 2.44
CA TYR A 133 7.99 11.75 1.87
C TYR A 133 7.45 10.80 2.93
N PHE A 134 6.13 10.83 3.08
CA PHE A 134 5.39 9.99 4.01
C PHE A 134 4.63 8.95 3.21
N TYR A 135 5.25 7.78 3.05
CA TYR A 135 4.64 6.68 2.31
C TYR A 135 3.53 6.06 3.13
N ILE A 136 2.37 5.90 2.49
CA ILE A 136 1.21 5.26 3.07
C ILE A 136 0.61 4.21 2.13
N SER A 137 -0.07 3.22 2.71
CA SER A 137 -0.74 2.16 1.95
C SER A 137 -1.99 1.62 2.67
N LEU A 138 -2.78 0.82 1.97
CA LEU A 138 -3.80 -0.05 2.56
C LEU A 138 -3.55 -1.50 2.17
N LEU A 139 -3.68 -2.38 3.15
CA LEU A 139 -3.70 -3.83 2.96
C LEU A 139 -5.11 -4.38 3.20
N ARG A 140 -5.30 -5.64 2.83
CA ARG A 140 -6.55 -6.38 2.96
C ARG A 140 -6.25 -7.86 3.17
N ASP A 141 -7.15 -8.57 3.83
CA ASP A 141 -7.14 -10.03 3.92
C ASP A 141 -6.85 -10.63 2.53
N PRO A 142 -5.78 -11.43 2.38
CA PRO A 142 -5.31 -11.89 1.08
C PRO A 142 -6.34 -12.69 0.29
N ILE A 143 -7.18 -13.49 0.97
CA ILE A 143 -8.21 -14.30 0.32
C ILE A 143 -9.28 -13.37 -0.26
N SER A 144 -9.82 -12.48 0.56
CA SER A 144 -10.81 -11.47 0.17
C SER A 144 -10.29 -10.56 -0.94
N ARG A 145 -9.02 -10.15 -0.84
CA ARG A 145 -8.33 -9.33 -1.84
C ARG A 145 -8.20 -10.06 -3.17
N PHE A 146 -7.77 -11.32 -3.15
CA PHE A 146 -7.60 -12.16 -4.34
C PHE A 146 -8.94 -12.43 -5.04
N LEU A 147 -9.98 -12.83 -4.31
CA LEU A 147 -11.32 -13.06 -4.87
C LEU A 147 -11.94 -11.76 -5.40
N SER A 148 -11.70 -10.63 -4.74
CA SER A 148 -12.12 -9.33 -5.24
C SER A 148 -11.43 -8.94 -6.55
N GLU A 149 -10.16 -9.35 -6.72
CA GLU A 149 -9.41 -9.16 -7.95
C GLU A 149 -9.93 -10.06 -9.07
N TYR A 150 -10.10 -11.36 -8.82
CA TYR A 150 -10.72 -12.32 -9.73
C TYR A 150 -12.02 -11.75 -10.31
N LYS A 151 -12.97 -11.37 -9.45
CA LYS A 151 -14.25 -10.80 -9.89
C LYS A 151 -14.10 -9.47 -10.65
N HIS A 152 -13.03 -8.71 -10.42
CA HIS A 152 -12.78 -7.49 -11.17
C HIS A 152 -12.21 -7.78 -12.57
N VAL A 153 -11.31 -8.76 -12.66
CA VAL A 153 -10.71 -9.24 -13.90
C VAL A 153 -11.76 -9.91 -14.79
N GLN A 154 -12.64 -10.74 -14.20
CA GLN A 154 -13.79 -11.34 -14.88
C GLN A 154 -14.72 -10.31 -15.54
N ARG A 155 -14.72 -9.05 -15.07
CA ARG A 155 -15.46 -7.93 -15.67
C ARG A 155 -14.59 -7.00 -16.53
N GLY A 156 -13.44 -7.47 -17.00
CA GLY A 156 -12.56 -6.78 -17.95
C GLY A 156 -11.43 -5.94 -17.35
N ALA A 157 -11.17 -6.01 -16.03
CA ALA A 157 -10.00 -5.33 -15.47
C ALA A 157 -8.70 -6.07 -15.85
N THR A 158 -7.71 -5.34 -16.36
CA THR A 158 -6.40 -5.92 -16.73
C THR A 158 -5.23 -5.22 -16.05
N TRP A 159 -5.34 -3.91 -15.85
CA TRP A 159 -4.21 -3.03 -15.50
C TRP A 159 -2.98 -3.19 -16.43
N LYS A 160 -3.19 -3.62 -17.69
CA LYS A 160 -2.13 -3.94 -18.66
C LYS A 160 -1.20 -2.78 -19.03
N THR A 161 -1.53 -1.55 -18.64
CA THR A 161 -0.67 -0.37 -18.81
C THR A 161 0.19 -0.06 -17.58
N ALA A 162 0.20 -0.93 -16.58
CA ALA A 162 1.19 -0.89 -15.50
C ALA A 162 2.59 -1.11 -16.09
N ARG A 163 3.57 -0.35 -15.61
CA ARG A 163 4.93 -0.36 -16.20
C ARG A 163 5.77 -1.48 -15.62
N HIS A 164 5.61 -1.79 -14.33
CA HIS A 164 6.43 -2.77 -13.64
C HIS A 164 7.92 -2.41 -13.72
N LEU A 165 8.23 -1.11 -13.65
CA LEU A 165 9.58 -0.61 -13.83
C LEU A 165 10.45 -1.06 -12.64
N CYS A 166 11.51 -1.79 -12.93
CA CYS A 166 12.47 -2.26 -11.92
C CYS A 166 13.87 -2.30 -12.54
N GLY A 167 14.88 -1.87 -11.77
CA GLY A 167 16.26 -1.80 -12.28
C GLY A 167 16.41 -0.89 -13.51
N GLY A 168 15.57 0.15 -13.62
CA GLY A 168 15.60 1.10 -14.73
C GLY A 168 14.99 0.61 -16.06
N ARG A 169 14.37 -0.58 -16.09
CA ARG A 169 13.75 -1.14 -17.31
C ARG A 169 12.38 -1.78 -17.04
N LEU A 170 11.64 -1.98 -18.13
CA LEU A 170 10.40 -2.76 -18.13
C LEU A 170 10.72 -4.27 -18.18
N PRO A 171 9.86 -5.15 -17.64
CA PRO A 171 10.01 -6.58 -17.82
C PRO A 171 9.75 -6.97 -19.28
N THR A 172 10.47 -8.00 -19.73
CA THR A 172 10.21 -8.66 -21.02
C THR A 172 8.94 -9.50 -20.96
N LYS A 173 8.44 -9.98 -22.12
CA LYS A 173 7.27 -10.86 -22.17
C LYS A 173 7.58 -12.24 -21.56
N GLU A 174 8.83 -12.64 -21.58
CA GLU A 174 9.33 -13.88 -21.00
C GLU A 174 9.39 -13.78 -19.47
N GLU A 175 9.82 -12.63 -18.93
CA GLU A 175 9.84 -12.36 -17.48
C GLU A 175 8.43 -12.14 -16.90
N LEU A 176 7.50 -11.61 -17.70
CA LEU A 176 6.14 -11.34 -17.28
C LEU A 176 5.11 -11.69 -18.36
N PRO A 177 4.85 -12.99 -18.60
CA PRO A 177 3.91 -13.41 -19.64
C PRO A 177 2.46 -13.11 -19.26
N SER A 178 1.64 -12.78 -20.26
CA SER A 178 0.21 -12.53 -20.07
C SER A 178 -0.55 -13.82 -19.72
N CYS A 179 -1.57 -13.70 -18.87
CA CYS A 179 -2.50 -14.80 -18.60
C CYS A 179 -3.68 -14.88 -19.58
N PHE A 180 -3.78 -13.92 -20.50
CA PHE A 180 -4.88 -13.81 -21.44
C PHE A 180 -4.40 -13.32 -22.80
N ASP A 181 -5.15 -13.71 -23.82
CA ASP A 181 -4.96 -13.25 -25.19
C ASP A 181 -5.93 -12.11 -25.52
N GLY A 182 -5.56 -11.27 -26.48
CA GLY A 182 -6.43 -10.20 -26.96
C GLY A 182 -6.55 -9.01 -26.01
N LYS A 183 -7.79 -8.53 -25.79
CA LYS A 183 -8.04 -7.22 -25.16
C LYS A 183 -7.94 -7.27 -23.63
N ASP A 184 -8.56 -8.27 -23.02
CA ASP A 184 -8.69 -8.45 -21.57
C ASP A 184 -9.01 -9.91 -21.23
N TRP A 185 -9.17 -10.20 -19.94
CA TRP A 185 -9.47 -11.54 -19.42
C TRP A 185 -10.92 -11.61 -18.89
N SER A 186 -11.85 -10.99 -19.63
CA SER A 186 -13.28 -11.05 -19.30
C SER A 186 -13.79 -12.50 -19.31
N ASP A 187 -14.78 -12.77 -18.47
CA ASP A 187 -15.43 -14.08 -18.36
C ASP A 187 -14.53 -15.25 -17.92
N VAL A 188 -13.29 -14.96 -17.49
CA VAL A 188 -12.38 -15.95 -16.89
C VAL A 188 -13.07 -16.70 -15.74
N THR A 189 -12.90 -18.02 -15.71
CA THR A 189 -13.37 -18.85 -14.59
C THR A 189 -12.40 -18.79 -13.41
N LEU A 190 -12.85 -19.15 -12.21
CA LEU A 190 -11.95 -19.20 -11.05
C LEU A 190 -10.79 -20.20 -11.29
N GLU A 191 -11.09 -21.36 -11.89
CA GLU A 191 -10.09 -22.38 -12.23
C GLU A 191 -9.01 -21.83 -13.18
N GLN A 192 -9.39 -21.14 -14.26
CA GLN A 192 -8.45 -20.51 -15.18
C GLN A 192 -7.60 -19.44 -14.48
N PHE A 193 -8.24 -18.63 -13.61
CA PHE A 193 -7.57 -17.58 -12.84
C PHE A 193 -6.52 -18.15 -11.88
N LEU A 194 -6.81 -19.28 -11.23
CA LEU A 194 -5.89 -19.99 -10.33
C LEU A 194 -4.76 -20.71 -11.09
N SER A 195 -5.01 -21.14 -12.32
CA SER A 195 -4.09 -21.99 -13.09
C SER A 195 -3.00 -21.22 -13.83
N CYS A 196 -3.19 -19.91 -14.10
CA CYS A 196 -2.16 -19.11 -14.72
C CYS A 196 -0.98 -18.81 -13.76
N LYS A 197 0.19 -19.38 -14.07
CA LYS A 197 1.40 -19.24 -13.24
C LYS A 197 1.92 -17.80 -13.11
N SER A 198 1.71 -16.95 -14.13
CA SER A 198 2.14 -15.55 -14.14
C SER A 198 1.07 -14.58 -13.61
N ASN A 199 0.00 -15.08 -12.99
CA ASN A 199 -1.07 -14.23 -12.49
C ASN A 199 -0.56 -13.30 -11.37
N LEU A 200 -0.48 -12.01 -11.69
CA LEU A 200 -0.03 -10.95 -10.77
C LEU A 200 -0.95 -10.76 -9.54
N ALA A 201 -2.10 -11.41 -9.47
CA ALA A 201 -2.92 -11.46 -8.27
C ALA A 201 -2.25 -12.26 -7.13
N MET A 202 -1.41 -13.24 -7.46
CA MET A 202 -0.71 -14.07 -6.48
C MET A 202 0.33 -13.23 -5.72
N ASN A 203 0.28 -13.27 -4.39
CA ASN A 203 1.19 -12.53 -3.49
C ASN A 203 1.36 -11.04 -3.88
N ARG A 204 0.25 -10.41 -4.33
CA ARG A 204 0.28 -9.04 -4.85
C ARG A 204 0.77 -8.05 -3.81
N GLN A 205 0.33 -8.18 -2.56
CA GLN A 205 0.68 -7.21 -1.51
C GLN A 205 2.17 -7.31 -1.18
N THR A 206 2.70 -8.53 -1.00
CA THR A 206 4.13 -8.76 -0.80
C THR A 206 4.94 -8.24 -1.97
N ARG A 207 4.59 -8.59 -3.22
CA ARG A 207 5.33 -8.12 -4.39
C ARG A 207 5.32 -6.59 -4.50
N MET A 208 4.18 -5.95 -4.28
CA MET A 208 4.06 -4.49 -4.46
C MET A 208 4.66 -3.68 -3.30
N LEU A 209 4.92 -4.30 -2.15
CA LEU A 209 5.56 -3.65 -1.00
C LEU A 209 7.06 -3.95 -0.91
N ALA A 210 7.54 -5.00 -1.57
CA ALA A 210 8.95 -5.33 -1.60
C ALA A 210 9.75 -4.40 -2.52
N ASP A 211 11.04 -4.27 -2.21
CA ASP A 211 12.04 -3.81 -3.18
C ASP A 211 12.41 -4.99 -4.09
N LEU A 212 11.89 -4.97 -5.32
CA LEU A 212 12.09 -6.05 -6.27
C LEU A 212 13.51 -6.09 -6.83
N THR A 213 14.31 -5.03 -6.67
CA THR A 213 15.71 -5.04 -7.11
C THR A 213 16.54 -6.06 -6.31
N LEU A 214 16.16 -6.32 -5.06
CA LEU A 214 16.81 -7.32 -4.18
C LEU A 214 16.68 -8.75 -4.68
N VAL A 215 15.70 -9.02 -5.55
CA VAL A 215 15.39 -10.36 -6.04
C VAL A 215 15.60 -10.53 -7.54
N GLY A 216 16.32 -9.60 -8.18
CA GLY A 216 16.55 -9.62 -9.63
C GLY A 216 15.34 -9.15 -10.45
N CYS A 217 14.52 -8.24 -9.89
CA CYS A 217 13.31 -7.73 -10.51
C CYS A 217 12.34 -8.87 -10.89
N TYR A 218 11.90 -8.93 -12.14
CA TYR A 218 11.00 -9.97 -12.66
C TYR A 218 11.75 -11.17 -13.26
N ASN A 219 13.09 -11.16 -13.25
CA ASN A 219 13.86 -12.32 -13.67
C ASN A 219 13.91 -13.36 -12.55
N GLU A 220 13.12 -14.42 -12.67
CA GLU A 220 13.05 -15.48 -11.66
C GLU A 220 14.24 -16.45 -11.71
N THR A 221 15.11 -16.37 -12.72
CA THR A 221 16.27 -17.27 -12.86
C THR A 221 17.47 -16.88 -11.98
N VAL A 222 17.45 -15.67 -11.41
CA VAL A 222 18.56 -15.12 -10.62
C VAL A 222 18.79 -15.89 -9.32
N MET A 223 17.75 -16.51 -8.77
CA MET A 223 17.84 -17.26 -7.52
C MET A 223 16.71 -18.31 -7.43
N THR A 224 16.82 -19.23 -6.48
CA THR A 224 15.76 -20.22 -6.26
C THR A 224 14.46 -19.55 -5.83
N LYS A 225 13.32 -20.15 -6.17
CA LYS A 225 11.98 -19.69 -5.75
C LYS A 225 11.92 -19.43 -4.25
N ARG A 226 12.45 -20.35 -3.42
CA ARG A 226 12.44 -20.21 -1.96
C ARG A 226 13.23 -18.99 -1.48
N GLN A 227 14.43 -18.75 -2.02
CA GLN A 227 15.24 -17.58 -1.67
C GLN A 227 14.52 -16.28 -2.07
N ARG A 228 13.99 -16.22 -3.29
CA ARG A 228 13.22 -15.09 -3.81
C ARG A 228 12.05 -14.75 -2.89
N GLU A 229 11.26 -15.74 -2.50
CA GLU A 229 10.09 -15.55 -1.67
C GLU A 229 10.43 -15.09 -0.25
N VAL A 230 11.49 -15.63 0.37
CA VAL A 230 11.97 -15.21 1.69
C VAL A 230 12.45 -13.76 1.66
N MET A 231 13.27 -13.40 0.66
CA MET A 231 13.80 -12.03 0.52
C MET A 231 12.69 -11.02 0.22
N MET A 232 11.75 -11.36 -0.67
CA MET A 232 10.62 -10.48 -1.01
C MET A 232 9.72 -10.24 0.20
N LEU A 233 9.41 -11.28 0.98
CA LEU A 233 8.59 -11.13 2.18
C LEU A 233 9.29 -10.30 3.27
N ALA A 234 10.58 -10.56 3.51
CA ALA A 234 11.37 -9.79 4.47
C ALA A 234 11.42 -8.30 4.08
N SER A 235 11.65 -8.03 2.79
CA SER A 235 11.62 -6.67 2.25
C SER A 235 10.26 -6.00 2.42
N ALA A 236 9.17 -6.69 2.08
CA ALA A 236 7.81 -6.17 2.23
C ALA A 236 7.46 -5.83 3.69
N LYS A 237 7.81 -6.71 4.66
CA LYS A 237 7.61 -6.44 6.09
C LYS A 237 8.42 -5.22 6.55
N GLN A 238 9.69 -5.13 6.14
CA GLN A 238 10.55 -4.00 6.49
C GLN A 238 10.04 -2.68 5.90
N ASN A 239 9.64 -2.66 4.64
CA ASN A 239 9.12 -1.46 3.99
C ASN A 239 7.79 -1.03 4.60
N LEU A 240 6.89 -1.98 4.90
CA LEU A 240 5.63 -1.69 5.59
C LEU A 240 5.87 -1.12 7.00
N GLN A 241 6.81 -1.69 7.76
CA GLN A 241 7.18 -1.16 9.07
C GLN A 241 7.76 0.25 8.99
N ARG A 242 8.48 0.57 7.91
CA ARG A 242 9.06 1.90 7.66
C ARG A 242 8.09 2.90 7.02
N MET A 243 6.87 2.51 6.66
CA MET A 243 5.86 3.46 6.22
C MET A 243 5.41 4.34 7.38
N ALA A 244 5.18 5.63 7.08
CA ALA A 244 4.57 6.59 7.99
C ALA A 244 3.24 6.05 8.51
N PHE A 245 2.41 5.49 7.62
CA PHE A 245 1.12 4.93 7.98
C PHE A 245 0.72 3.79 7.05
N PHE A 246 -0.01 2.81 7.58
CA PHE A 246 -0.83 1.93 6.75
C PHE A 246 -2.11 1.57 7.50
N GLY A 247 -3.14 1.20 6.74
CA GLY A 247 -4.40 0.72 7.27
C GLY A 247 -4.76 -0.66 6.73
N LEU A 248 -5.76 -1.27 7.35
CA LEU A 248 -6.35 -2.54 6.92
C LEU A 248 -7.80 -2.29 6.50
N CYS A 249 -8.17 -2.83 5.35
CA CYS A 249 -9.48 -2.63 4.73
C CYS A 249 -10.65 -3.07 5.62
N GLU A 250 -10.40 -4.03 6.51
CA GLU A 250 -11.32 -4.62 7.48
C GLU A 250 -11.52 -3.78 8.74
N PHE A 251 -10.64 -2.80 9.01
CA PHE A 251 -10.67 -1.99 10.22
C PHE A 251 -10.72 -0.51 9.88
N GLN A 252 -11.81 -0.05 9.27
CA GLN A 252 -11.94 1.31 8.73
C GLN A 252 -11.87 2.37 9.83
N LYS A 253 -12.56 2.18 10.96
CA LYS A 253 -12.51 3.13 12.09
C LYS A 253 -11.12 3.21 12.73
N LEU A 254 -10.47 2.06 12.90
CA LEU A 254 -9.09 2.01 13.40
C LEU A 254 -8.10 2.68 12.42
N THR A 255 -8.29 2.43 11.12
CA THR A 255 -7.54 3.07 10.04
C THR A 255 -7.69 4.60 10.08
N GLN A 256 -8.91 5.10 10.30
CA GLN A 256 -9.16 6.53 10.49
C GLN A 256 -8.38 7.05 11.69
N TYR A 257 -8.60 6.47 12.88
CA TYR A 257 -7.95 6.90 14.12
C TYR A 257 -6.43 6.95 13.98
N LEU A 258 -5.82 5.89 13.46
CA LEU A 258 -4.38 5.83 13.27
C LEU A 258 -3.89 6.88 12.28
N PHE A 259 -4.60 7.13 11.18
CA PHE A 259 -4.20 8.17 10.23
C PHE A 259 -4.24 9.55 10.89
N GLU A 260 -5.34 9.85 11.59
CA GLU A 260 -5.54 11.17 12.20
C GLU A 260 -4.48 11.47 13.25
N ASN A 261 -4.17 10.49 14.10
CA ASN A 261 -3.15 10.62 15.14
C ASN A 261 -1.71 10.49 14.62
N THR A 262 -1.50 9.90 13.43
CA THR A 262 -0.18 9.87 12.80
C THR A 262 0.16 11.22 12.19
N PHE A 263 -0.79 11.87 11.50
CA PHE A 263 -0.52 13.11 10.76
C PHE A 263 -1.03 14.38 11.44
N HIS A 264 -1.69 14.28 12.60
CA HIS A 264 -2.42 15.38 13.25
C HIS A 264 -3.40 16.08 12.29
N LEU A 265 -4.03 15.28 11.41
CA LEU A 265 -5.07 15.73 10.47
C LEU A 265 -6.40 15.08 10.84
N GLN A 266 -7.52 15.75 10.66
CA GLN A 266 -8.83 15.18 10.97
C GLN A 266 -9.66 14.94 9.71
N PHE A 267 -10.47 13.88 9.72
CA PHE A 267 -11.48 13.69 8.69
C PHE A 267 -12.81 14.38 9.08
N LEU A 268 -13.44 15.04 8.12
CA LEU A 268 -14.73 15.73 8.27
C LEU A 268 -15.88 14.77 8.56
N GLN A 269 -15.84 13.58 7.98
CA GLN A 269 -16.85 12.53 8.16
C GLN A 269 -16.17 11.23 8.61
N PRO A 270 -16.74 10.52 9.60
CA PRO A 270 -16.17 9.28 10.09
C PRO A 270 -16.21 8.19 9.00
N PHE A 271 -15.22 7.30 9.04
CA PHE A 271 -15.18 6.15 8.15
C PHE A 271 -16.28 5.17 8.52
N GLN A 272 -16.95 4.63 7.50
CA GLN A 272 -17.97 3.60 7.68
C GLN A 272 -17.32 2.22 7.71
N GLN A 273 -17.64 1.45 8.75
CA GLN A 273 -17.24 0.06 8.88
C GLN A 273 -18.12 -0.79 7.94
N LEU A 274 -17.50 -1.49 7.00
CA LEU A 274 -18.19 -2.37 6.04
C LEU A 274 -17.74 -3.81 6.28
N ASN A 275 -18.63 -4.61 6.87
CA ASN A 275 -18.36 -6.01 7.22
C ASN A 275 -18.54 -6.95 6.02
N GLU A 276 -19.37 -6.57 5.05
CA GLU A 276 -19.62 -7.37 3.85
C GLU A 276 -19.17 -6.66 2.59
N THR A 277 -18.60 -7.42 1.66
CA THR A 277 -18.14 -6.91 0.37
C THR A 277 -18.48 -7.89 -0.75
N ARG A 278 -18.25 -7.50 -2.01
CA ARG A 278 -18.46 -8.40 -3.16
C ARG A 278 -17.67 -9.71 -3.07
N SER A 279 -16.54 -9.74 -2.35
CA SER A 279 -15.79 -10.97 -2.14
C SER A 279 -16.44 -11.89 -1.11
N SER A 280 -17.28 -11.38 -0.20
CA SER A 280 -18.00 -12.18 0.80
C SER A 280 -18.95 -13.19 0.12
N ALA A 281 -19.70 -12.76 -0.90
CA ALA A 281 -20.54 -13.66 -1.69
C ALA A 281 -19.73 -14.73 -2.44
N THR A 282 -18.60 -14.33 -3.04
CA THR A 282 -17.71 -15.29 -3.73
C THR A 282 -17.06 -16.28 -2.76
N LEU A 283 -16.75 -15.85 -1.54
CA LEU A 283 -16.19 -16.68 -0.49
C LEU A 283 -17.21 -17.69 0.04
N ALA A 284 -18.51 -17.38 0.01
CA ALA A 284 -19.56 -18.33 0.39
C ALA A 284 -19.77 -19.46 -0.64
N GLU A 285 -19.45 -19.21 -1.91
CA GLU A 285 -19.67 -20.15 -3.02
C GLU A 285 -18.43 -20.99 -3.39
N ILE A 286 -17.25 -20.65 -2.88
CA ILE A 286 -15.99 -21.32 -3.24
C ILE A 286 -15.88 -22.70 -2.59
N SER A 287 -15.37 -23.69 -3.34
CA SER A 287 -15.05 -25.02 -2.81
C SER A 287 -13.92 -24.96 -1.78
N LYS A 288 -13.84 -25.95 -0.90
CA LYS A 288 -12.74 -26.05 0.09
C LYS A 288 -11.39 -26.23 -0.59
N GLU A 289 -11.37 -26.98 -1.68
CA GLU A 289 -10.20 -27.25 -2.50
C GLU A 289 -9.67 -25.97 -3.16
N ASP A 290 -10.53 -25.19 -3.80
CA ASP A 290 -10.11 -23.92 -4.41
C ASP A 290 -9.76 -22.87 -3.37
N LEU A 291 -10.43 -22.85 -2.22
CA LEU A 291 -10.04 -21.99 -1.10
C LEU A 291 -8.62 -22.31 -0.61
N GLN A 292 -8.27 -23.60 -0.50
CA GLN A 292 -6.93 -24.01 -0.14
C GLN A 292 -5.91 -23.60 -1.20
N ARG A 293 -6.23 -23.77 -2.50
CA ARG A 293 -5.38 -23.29 -3.60
C ARG A 293 -5.16 -21.78 -3.53
N VAL A 294 -6.20 -20.98 -3.24
CA VAL A 294 -6.08 -19.53 -3.06
C VAL A 294 -5.13 -19.21 -1.91
N LYS A 295 -5.25 -19.91 -0.76
CA LYS A 295 -4.35 -19.74 0.38
C LYS A 295 -2.90 -20.04 0.01
N ASP A 296 -2.65 -21.17 -0.65
CA ASP A 296 -1.30 -21.61 -1.01
C ASP A 296 -0.63 -20.64 -2.00
N LEU A 297 -1.39 -20.17 -3.00
CA LEU A 297 -0.93 -19.19 -3.98
C LEU A 297 -0.65 -17.81 -3.37
N ASN A 298 -1.28 -17.48 -2.24
CA ASN A 298 -1.15 -16.20 -1.54
C ASN A 298 -0.46 -16.32 -0.16
N ARG A 299 0.32 -17.38 0.05
CA ARG A 299 0.96 -17.66 1.34
C ARG A 299 1.88 -16.55 1.86
N LEU A 300 2.55 -15.79 0.98
CA LEU A 300 3.38 -14.66 1.41
C LEU A 300 2.51 -13.48 1.84
N ASP A 301 1.44 -13.22 1.10
CA ASP A 301 0.45 -12.20 1.47
C ASP A 301 -0.21 -12.55 2.81
N LEU A 302 -0.50 -13.82 3.09
CA LEU A 302 -1.02 -14.29 4.39
C LEU A 302 -0.04 -14.00 5.53
N GLU A 303 1.23 -14.35 5.35
CA GLU A 303 2.25 -14.08 6.37
C GLU A 303 2.49 -12.58 6.56
N LEU A 304 2.47 -11.79 5.47
CA LEU A 304 2.57 -10.34 5.52
C LEU A 304 1.36 -9.70 6.21
N TYR A 305 0.15 -10.17 5.92
CA TYR A 305 -1.08 -9.63 6.50
C TYR A 305 -1.16 -9.90 8.00
N ASN A 306 -0.75 -11.10 8.45
CA ASN A 306 -0.65 -11.41 9.88
C ASN A 306 0.34 -10.48 10.58
N PHE A 307 1.52 -10.27 9.99
CA PHE A 307 2.48 -9.28 10.49
C PHE A 307 1.88 -7.86 10.53
N ALA A 308 1.20 -7.45 9.45
CA ALA A 308 0.58 -6.14 9.35
C ALA A 308 -0.51 -5.92 10.41
N LYS A 309 -1.34 -6.93 10.69
CA LYS A 309 -2.37 -6.89 11.75
C LYS A 309 -1.72 -6.70 13.12
N SER A 310 -0.70 -7.49 13.46
CA SER A 310 0.03 -7.34 14.73
C SER A 310 0.68 -5.96 14.86
N LEU A 311 1.37 -5.49 13.80
CA LEU A 311 2.01 -4.19 13.80
C LEU A 311 1.00 -3.04 13.92
N LEU A 312 -0.15 -3.13 13.23
CA LEU A 312 -1.21 -2.12 13.32
C LEU A 312 -1.73 -1.97 14.77
N MET A 313 -1.96 -3.10 15.44
CA MET A 313 -2.39 -3.09 16.85
C MET A 313 -1.33 -2.50 17.77
N GLN A 314 -0.05 -2.85 17.57
CA GLN A 314 1.04 -2.25 18.34
C GLN A 314 1.08 -0.72 18.17
N ARG A 315 0.96 -0.22 16.93
CA ARG A 315 0.91 1.22 16.65
C ARG A 315 -0.28 1.89 17.31
N PHE A 316 -1.45 1.24 17.28
CA PHE A 316 -2.65 1.75 17.96
C PHE A 316 -2.46 1.84 19.47
N THR A 317 -1.93 0.80 20.10
CA THR A 317 -1.62 0.81 21.54
C THR A 317 -0.60 1.88 21.89
N GLN A 318 0.43 2.09 21.06
CA GLN A 318 1.44 3.13 21.27
C GLN A 318 0.81 4.53 21.23
N LEU A 319 0.04 4.86 20.18
CA LEU A 319 -0.64 6.15 20.07
C LEU A 319 -1.65 6.37 21.20
N LYS A 320 -2.43 5.35 21.56
CA LYS A 320 -3.37 5.45 22.69
C LYS A 320 -2.63 5.77 24.00
N LYS A 321 -1.48 5.14 24.27
CA LYS A 321 -0.68 5.44 25.47
C LYS A 321 -0.11 6.86 25.46
N SER A 322 0.39 7.33 24.31
CA SER A 322 0.87 8.70 24.16
C SER A 322 -0.25 9.73 24.38
N ASN A 323 -1.46 9.44 23.90
CA ASN A 323 -2.62 10.31 24.05
C ASN A 323 -3.25 10.26 25.45
N VAL A 324 -3.09 9.18 26.22
CA VAL A 324 -3.58 9.12 27.62
C VAL A 324 -2.85 10.10 28.55
N ASN A 325 -1.68 10.62 28.15
CA ASN A 325 -1.04 11.76 28.82
C ASN A 325 -1.62 13.13 28.41
N TYR A 326 -2.57 13.17 27.48
CA TYR A 326 -3.31 14.35 27.01
C TYR A 326 -4.82 14.08 27.07
N GLU A 327 -5.32 14.11 28.30
CA GLU A 327 -6.73 14.14 28.74
C GLU A 327 -7.68 12.98 28.38
N ILE A 328 -8.46 12.67 29.40
CA ILE A 328 -9.58 11.73 29.47
C ILE A 328 -10.68 12.24 28.55
N GLU A 329 -10.93 11.56 27.43
CA GLU A 329 -12.28 11.48 26.87
C GLU A 329 -12.45 10.32 25.87
N MET A 330 -13.58 9.62 26.05
CA MET A 330 -14.27 8.70 25.13
C MET A 330 -13.84 7.22 25.04
N GLU A 331 -14.56 6.38 25.79
CA GLU A 331 -15.28 5.15 25.41
C GLU A 331 -14.78 4.27 24.22
N GLY A 332 -13.46 4.13 24.03
CA GLY A 332 -12.88 3.22 23.02
C GLY A 332 -12.79 1.74 23.46
N GLN A 333 -13.27 1.39 24.66
CA GLN A 333 -13.00 0.07 25.26
C GLN A 333 -13.95 -1.04 24.79
N ARG A 334 -15.19 -0.74 24.39
CA ARG A 334 -16.18 -1.78 24.03
C ARG A 334 -16.09 -2.31 22.59
N ILE A 335 -15.40 -1.60 21.69
CA ILE A 335 -15.33 -1.98 20.26
C ILE A 335 -14.24 -3.03 20.01
N ILE A 336 -13.18 -3.07 20.82
CA ILE A 336 -12.04 -3.96 20.60
C ILE A 336 -12.36 -5.40 21.02
N ASP A 337 -13.05 -5.57 22.14
CA ASP A 337 -13.40 -6.91 22.66
C ASP A 337 -14.47 -7.59 21.79
N GLN A 338 -15.42 -6.83 21.22
CA GLN A 338 -16.47 -7.38 20.35
C GLN A 338 -16.01 -7.71 18.91
N ILE A 339 -14.90 -7.15 18.42
CA ILE A 339 -14.42 -7.41 17.05
C ILE A 339 -13.62 -8.72 16.96
N PHE A 340 -13.12 -9.26 18.08
CA PHE A 340 -12.16 -10.37 18.05
C PHE A 340 -12.51 -11.57 18.94
N GLU A 341 -13.60 -11.56 19.70
CA GLU A 341 -14.15 -12.78 20.31
C GLU A 341 -14.94 -13.67 19.32
N SER A 342 -15.21 -13.20 18.09
CA SER A 342 -15.91 -14.00 17.07
C SER A 342 -15.01 -14.88 16.19
N ASP A 343 -13.69 -14.86 16.38
CA ASP A 343 -12.70 -15.56 15.54
C ASP A 343 -11.79 -16.55 16.31
N THR A 344 -12.18 -16.98 17.53
CA THR A 344 -11.55 -18.13 18.22
C THR A 344 -12.35 -19.40 18.08
#